data_AF-A0A7J4TQK4-F1
#
_entry.id   AF-A0A7J4TQK4-F1
#
_cell.length_a   1.000
_cell.length_b   1.000
_cell.length_c   1.000
_cell.angle_alpha   90.00
_cell.angle_beta   90.00
_cell.angle_gamma   90.00
#
_symmetry.space_group_name_H-M   'P 1'
#
loop_
_entity.id
_entity.type
_entity.pdbx_description
1 polymer ?
#
loop_
_entity_poly.entity_id
_entity_poly.type
_entity_poly.pdbx_seq_one_letter_code
_entity_poly.pdbx_strand_id
1 'polypeptide(L)'
;MKKSSHNQLWKQFLHAIGVPHKPKTPVFHKEPKKSVYKQEKEYLERLFEHHEHHSPFSKLEHLVDAVIPYLILLLLVLIIGEFAFKEFFHQYEHQIEILDKFIIIVFIIDLVVKYLRVRQVPMIIKHFWIDILAVFPFYLFFRFGETFLGLSQAAVGDTQMIVHESVEIEKEAARIAQETEKAGRAIKEAGKTSRLIREGEEISKVAAREARGLQGLRAVRMTRFARMFRLAQRIPRLIKGFHYFEKPNLQATNMVPAVFKHYIKKEKKK
;
A
#
# COMPACT_ATOMS: atom_id res chain seq x y z
N MET A 1 -29.21 -54.74 32.62
CA MET A 1 -28.05 -53.96 33.12
C MET A 1 -28.54 -52.80 33.98
N LYS A 2 -28.19 -52.83 35.28
CA LYS A 2 -28.55 -51.86 36.33
C LYS A 2 -27.80 -50.52 36.14
N LYS A 3 -28.39 -49.51 35.49
CA LYS A 3 -27.84 -48.13 35.43
C LYS A 3 -28.65 -47.07 36.21
N SER A 4 -29.71 -47.47 36.92
CA SER A 4 -30.62 -46.51 37.58
C SER A 4 -30.29 -46.18 39.04
N SER A 5 -29.49 -47.00 39.73
CA SER A 5 -29.24 -46.84 41.17
C SER A 5 -28.23 -45.74 41.51
N HIS A 6 -27.21 -45.54 40.66
CA HIS A 6 -26.14 -44.57 40.92
C HIS A 6 -26.59 -43.11 40.85
N ASN A 7 -27.57 -42.79 39.98
CA ASN A 7 -28.10 -41.42 39.85
C ASN A 7 -29.06 -41.03 41.00
N GLN A 8 -29.68 -42.00 41.68
CA GLN A 8 -30.50 -41.72 42.85
C GLN A 8 -29.64 -41.43 44.07
N LEU A 9 -28.57 -42.19 44.28
CA LEU A 9 -27.62 -41.97 45.38
C LEU A 9 -26.93 -40.61 45.26
N TRP A 10 -26.53 -40.20 44.06
CA TRP A 10 -25.94 -38.87 43.84
C TRP A 10 -26.89 -37.71 44.13
N LYS A 11 -28.18 -37.85 43.81
CA LYS A 11 -29.19 -36.82 44.13
C LYS A 11 -29.46 -36.72 45.64
N GLN A 12 -29.53 -37.85 46.33
CA GLN A 12 -29.69 -37.87 47.78
C GLN A 12 -28.45 -37.30 48.49
N PHE A 13 -27.25 -37.62 48.01
CA PHE A 13 -26.02 -37.05 48.52
C PHE A 13 -26.00 -35.52 48.38
N LEU A 14 -26.26 -34.98 47.19
CA LEU A 14 -26.28 -33.52 46.95
C LEU A 14 -27.31 -32.78 47.81
N HIS A 15 -28.45 -33.40 48.11
CA HIS A 15 -29.47 -32.83 49.00
C HIS A 15 -29.02 -32.84 50.47
N ALA A 16 -28.25 -33.84 50.90
CA ALA A 16 -27.75 -33.96 52.27
C ALA A 16 -26.63 -32.94 52.59
N ILE A 17 -25.79 -32.58 51.61
CA ILE A 17 -24.75 -31.54 51.77
C ILE A 17 -25.27 -30.11 51.56
N GLY A 18 -26.58 -29.90 51.48
CA GLY A 18 -27.18 -28.57 51.42
C GLY A 18 -26.81 -27.78 50.17
N VAL A 19 -26.40 -28.45 49.09
CA VAL A 19 -26.05 -27.79 47.82
C VAL A 19 -27.34 -27.30 47.18
N PRO A 20 -27.59 -25.97 47.12
CA PRO A 20 -28.82 -25.45 46.56
C PRO A 20 -28.92 -25.87 45.09
N HIS A 21 -30.06 -26.45 44.71
CA HIS A 21 -30.36 -26.76 43.32
C HIS A 21 -30.14 -25.49 42.49
N LYS A 22 -29.18 -25.56 41.54
CA LYS A 22 -28.87 -24.42 40.66
C LYS A 22 -30.19 -23.88 40.10
N PRO A 23 -30.51 -22.58 40.30
CA PRO A 23 -31.73 -22.00 39.78
C PRO A 23 -31.74 -22.24 38.28
N LYS A 24 -32.91 -22.65 37.75
CA LYS A 24 -33.14 -22.75 36.30
C LYS A 24 -32.68 -21.43 35.71
N THR A 25 -31.61 -21.48 34.94
CA THR A 25 -31.09 -20.29 34.26
C THR A 25 -32.24 -19.71 33.45
N PRO A 26 -32.51 -18.40 33.54
CA PRO A 26 -33.52 -17.77 32.71
C PRO A 26 -33.17 -18.13 31.27
N VAL A 27 -34.17 -18.66 30.55
CA VAL A 27 -34.08 -18.94 29.13
C VAL A 27 -33.90 -17.59 28.46
N PHE A 28 -32.65 -17.14 28.30
CA PHE A 28 -32.31 -16.01 27.46
C PHE A 28 -32.80 -16.40 26.06
N HIS A 29 -33.93 -15.80 25.66
CA HIS A 29 -34.32 -15.75 24.26
C HIS A 29 -33.10 -15.21 23.52
N LYS A 30 -32.42 -16.10 22.78
CA LYS A 30 -31.45 -15.71 21.77
C LYS A 30 -32.24 -14.88 20.78
N GLU A 31 -32.24 -13.56 20.95
CA GLU A 31 -32.61 -12.67 19.86
C GLU A 31 -31.79 -13.13 18.65
N PRO A 32 -32.42 -13.26 17.47
CA PRO A 32 -31.70 -13.67 16.28
C PRO A 32 -30.52 -12.72 16.16
N LYS A 33 -29.30 -13.26 16.15
CA LYS A 33 -28.08 -12.51 15.92
C LYS A 33 -28.28 -11.75 14.62
N LYS A 34 -28.78 -10.51 14.69
CA LYS A 34 -28.60 -9.53 13.63
C LYS A 34 -27.11 -9.58 13.39
N SER A 35 -26.72 -9.92 12.16
CA SER A 35 -25.32 -10.15 11.83
C SER A 35 -24.53 -8.98 12.40
N VAL A 36 -23.44 -9.26 13.12
CA VAL A 36 -22.59 -8.24 13.76
C VAL A 36 -22.30 -7.09 12.78
N TYR A 37 -22.16 -7.43 11.50
CA TYR A 37 -22.08 -6.52 10.35
C TYR A 37 -23.21 -5.50 10.22
N LYS A 38 -24.48 -5.87 10.43
CA LYS A 38 -25.62 -4.94 10.34
C LYS A 38 -25.59 -3.93 11.48
N GLN A 39 -25.21 -4.37 12.69
CA GLN A 39 -25.13 -3.50 13.86
C GLN A 39 -23.92 -2.56 13.78
N GLU A 40 -22.78 -3.06 13.30
CA GLU A 40 -21.58 -2.26 13.04
C GLU A 40 -21.85 -1.22 11.95
N LYS A 41 -22.53 -1.60 10.86
CA LYS A 41 -22.93 -0.65 9.80
C LYS A 41 -23.85 0.46 10.31
N GLU A 42 -24.87 0.12 11.11
CA GLU A 42 -25.79 1.11 11.68
C GLU A 42 -25.11 2.05 12.68
N TYR A 43 -24.12 1.55 13.44
CA TYR A 43 -23.29 2.37 14.32
C TYR A 43 -22.40 3.32 13.51
N LEU A 44 -21.78 2.84 12.43
CA LEU A 44 -20.97 3.65 11.53
C LEU A 44 -21.80 4.77 10.89
N GLU A 45 -22.98 4.45 10.33
CA GLU A 45 -23.88 5.44 9.74
C GLU A 45 -24.26 6.53 10.76
N ARG A 46 -24.62 6.15 11.99
CA ARG A 46 -24.92 7.13 13.05
C ARG A 46 -23.70 7.96 13.48
N LEU A 47 -22.51 7.37 13.52
CA LEU A 47 -21.28 8.08 13.87
C LEU A 47 -20.92 9.10 12.78
N PHE A 48 -21.16 8.76 11.51
CA PHE A 48 -20.96 9.65 10.37
C PHE A 48 -22.01 10.78 10.35
N GLU A 49 -23.30 10.50 10.59
CA GLU A 49 -24.35 11.53 10.66
C GLU A 49 -24.12 12.52 11.82
N HIS A 50 -23.70 12.05 13.00
CA HIS A 50 -23.58 12.93 14.16
C HIS A 50 -22.37 13.87 14.09
N HIS A 51 -21.34 13.51 13.32
CA HIS A 51 -20.14 14.33 13.15
C HIS A 51 -20.20 15.34 12.00
N GLU A 52 -21.32 15.39 11.26
CA GLU A 52 -21.47 16.26 10.09
C GLU A 52 -21.59 17.75 10.45
N HIS A 53 -21.89 18.10 11.70
CA HIS A 53 -22.45 19.43 11.97
C HIS A 53 -21.50 20.59 12.35
N HIS A 54 -20.23 20.39 12.71
CA HIS A 54 -19.36 21.53 13.15
C HIS A 54 -17.85 21.36 12.92
N SER A 55 -17.41 21.03 11.70
CA SER A 55 -15.98 21.20 11.35
C SER A 55 -15.74 22.60 10.75
N PRO A 56 -14.71 23.35 11.18
CA PRO A 56 -14.36 24.63 10.55
C PRO A 56 -13.87 24.47 9.09
N PHE A 57 -13.76 23.23 8.60
CA PHE A 57 -13.22 22.88 7.28
C PHE A 57 -14.30 22.45 6.27
N SER A 58 -15.59 22.63 6.57
CA SER A 58 -16.69 22.20 5.68
C SER A 58 -16.56 22.75 4.25
N LYS A 59 -16.09 23.99 4.09
CA LYS A 59 -15.83 24.60 2.76
C LYS A 59 -14.69 23.91 2.02
N LEU A 60 -13.61 23.56 2.73
CA LEU A 60 -12.45 22.88 2.15
C LEU A 60 -12.84 21.47 1.72
N GLU A 61 -13.66 20.78 2.51
CA GLU A 61 -14.19 19.46 2.20
C GLU A 61 -14.97 19.47 0.88
N HIS A 62 -15.95 20.36 0.74
CA HIS A 62 -16.72 20.44 -0.50
C HIS A 62 -15.86 20.80 -1.72
N LEU A 63 -14.84 21.65 -1.53
CA LEU A 63 -13.88 21.97 -2.59
C LEU A 63 -13.08 20.72 -3.00
N VAL A 64 -12.54 19.98 -2.04
CA VAL A 64 -11.73 18.79 -2.29
C VAL A 64 -12.57 17.69 -2.92
N ASP A 65 -13.77 17.43 -2.41
CA ASP A 65 -14.71 16.44 -2.95
C ASP A 65 -15.13 16.75 -4.39
N ALA A 66 -15.29 18.04 -4.72
CA ALA A 66 -15.58 18.47 -6.07
C ALA A 66 -14.36 18.32 -6.99
N VAL A 67 -13.14 18.56 -6.48
CA VAL A 67 -11.89 18.54 -7.27
C VAL A 67 -11.38 17.12 -7.54
N ILE A 68 -11.59 16.18 -6.60
CA ILE A 68 -11.13 14.78 -6.71
C ILE A 68 -11.46 14.10 -8.05
N PRO A 69 -12.70 14.09 -8.56
CA PRO A 69 -13.02 13.40 -9.81
C PRO A 69 -12.25 13.99 -11.00
N TYR A 70 -12.06 15.31 -11.04
CA TYR A 70 -11.27 15.96 -12.09
C TYR A 70 -9.78 15.60 -11.99
N LEU A 71 -9.23 15.50 -10.78
CA LEU A 71 -7.83 15.08 -10.59
C LEU A 71 -7.60 13.62 -10.98
N ILE A 72 -8.56 12.73 -10.73
CA ILE A 72 -8.47 11.34 -11.16
C ILE A 72 -8.51 11.24 -12.69
N LEU A 73 -9.40 12.00 -13.34
CA LEU A 73 -9.46 12.08 -14.79
C LEU A 73 -8.16 12.64 -15.38
N LEU A 74 -7.63 13.71 -14.79
CA LEU A 74 -6.35 14.30 -15.18
C LEU A 74 -5.21 13.30 -15.04
N LEU A 75 -5.16 12.56 -13.93
CA LEU A 75 -4.18 11.51 -13.72
C LEU A 75 -4.30 10.40 -14.77
N LEU A 76 -5.52 9.99 -15.12
CA LEU A 76 -5.76 9.00 -16.17
C LEU A 76 -5.22 9.49 -17.52
N VAL A 77 -5.47 10.76 -17.89
CA VAL A 77 -4.93 11.37 -19.10
C VAL A 77 -3.39 11.39 -19.07
N LEU A 78 -2.78 11.72 -17.92
CA LEU A 78 -1.32 11.68 -17.77
C LEU A 78 -0.75 10.26 -17.97
N ILE A 79 -1.42 9.23 -17.46
CA ILE A 79 -1.02 7.83 -17.65
C ILE A 79 -1.09 7.43 -19.13
N ILE A 80 -2.22 7.71 -19.78
CA ILE A 80 -2.43 7.37 -21.19
C ILE A 80 -1.44 8.15 -22.06
N GLY A 81 -1.24 9.44 -21.78
CA GLY A 81 -0.32 10.30 -22.50
C GLY A 81 1.13 9.83 -22.39
N GLU A 82 1.60 9.53 -21.18
CA GLU A 82 2.95 9.02 -20.93
C GLU A 82 3.19 7.67 -21.63
N PHE A 83 2.14 6.83 -21.71
CA PHE A 83 2.22 5.54 -22.38
C PHE A 83 2.21 5.65 -23.91
N ALA A 84 1.31 6.46 -24.46
CA ALA A 84 1.05 6.55 -25.90
C ALA A 84 2.06 7.45 -26.63
N PHE A 85 2.54 8.54 -26.01
CA PHE A 85 3.33 9.59 -26.66
C PHE A 85 4.69 9.79 -26.01
N LYS A 86 5.49 8.72 -25.90
CA LYS A 86 6.79 8.73 -25.20
C LYS A 86 7.74 9.83 -25.69
N GLU A 87 7.81 10.07 -26.99
CA GLU A 87 8.71 11.07 -27.59
C GLU A 87 8.30 12.51 -27.25
N PHE A 88 7.00 12.80 -27.26
CA PHE A 88 6.48 14.12 -26.90
C PHE A 88 6.65 14.40 -25.40
N PHE A 89 6.45 13.38 -24.57
CA PHE A 89 6.51 13.48 -23.12
C PHE A 89 7.92 13.71 -22.57
N HIS A 90 8.98 13.38 -23.33
CA HIS A 90 10.35 13.68 -22.93
C HIS A 90 10.62 15.19 -22.79
N GLN A 91 9.94 16.04 -23.56
CA GLN A 91 10.10 17.49 -23.45
C GLN A 91 9.39 18.08 -22.22
N TYR A 92 8.40 17.36 -21.69
CA TYR A 92 7.55 17.82 -20.59
C TYR A 92 7.75 17.04 -19.29
N GLU A 93 8.80 16.23 -19.19
CA GLU A 93 9.01 15.31 -18.06
C GLU A 93 8.95 16.05 -16.72
N HIS A 94 9.55 17.25 -16.64
CA HIS A 94 9.55 18.05 -15.43
C HIS A 94 8.16 18.59 -15.06
N GLN A 95 7.39 19.08 -16.05
CA GLN A 95 6.04 19.61 -15.83
C GLN A 95 5.08 18.50 -15.37
N ILE A 96 5.21 17.32 -15.97
CA ILE A 96 4.42 16.14 -15.58
C ILE A 96 4.77 15.69 -14.17
N GLU A 97 6.05 15.71 -13.79
CA GLU A 97 6.49 15.38 -12.44
C GLU A 97 5.93 16.38 -11.41
N ILE A 98 5.98 17.68 -11.70
CA ILE A 98 5.37 18.72 -10.85
C ILE A 98 3.87 18.48 -10.71
N LEU A 99 3.18 18.18 -11.81
CA LEU A 99 1.74 17.96 -11.82
C LEU A 99 1.35 16.70 -11.03
N ASP A 100 2.10 15.60 -11.16
CA ASP A 100 1.87 14.38 -10.37
C ASP A 100 2.09 14.65 -8.87
N LYS A 101 3.15 15.38 -8.49
CA LYS A 101 3.39 15.81 -7.11
C LYS A 101 2.24 16.68 -6.58
N PHE A 102 1.75 17.60 -7.40
CA PHE A 102 0.60 18.43 -7.06
C PHE A 102 -0.66 17.60 -6.80
N ILE A 103 -0.98 16.64 -7.68
CA ILE A 103 -2.11 15.71 -7.51
C ILE A 103 -1.98 14.93 -6.19
N ILE A 104 -0.77 14.44 -5.88
CA ILE A 104 -0.50 13.71 -4.62
C ILE A 104 -0.76 14.61 -3.41
N ILE A 105 -0.32 15.88 -3.44
CA ILE A 105 -0.56 16.83 -2.34
C ILE A 105 -2.06 17.01 -2.10
N VAL A 106 -2.86 17.17 -3.15
CA VAL A 106 -4.32 17.30 -2.99
C VAL A 106 -4.93 16.03 -2.39
N PHE A 107 -4.48 14.83 -2.80
CA PHE A 107 -4.94 13.58 -2.18
C PHE A 107 -4.47 13.42 -0.73
N ILE A 108 -3.30 13.94 -0.35
CA ILE A 108 -2.86 13.98 1.05
C ILE A 108 -3.82 14.86 1.85
N ILE A 109 -4.19 16.04 1.33
CA ILE A 109 -5.15 16.94 1.99
C ILE A 109 -6.50 16.24 2.16
N ASP A 110 -7.03 15.57 1.14
CA ASP A 110 -8.25 14.74 1.23
C ASP A 110 -8.15 13.71 2.36
N LEU A 111 -7.06 12.94 2.39
CA LEU A 111 -6.84 11.92 3.40
C LEU A 111 -6.70 12.51 4.82
N VAL A 112 -6.06 13.67 4.96
CA VAL A 112 -5.95 14.39 6.25
C VAL A 112 -7.32 14.88 6.71
N VAL A 113 -8.15 15.45 5.83
CA VAL A 113 -9.52 15.87 6.17
C VAL A 113 -10.36 14.66 6.64
N LYS A 114 -10.28 13.53 5.92
CA LYS A 114 -10.92 12.26 6.31
C LYS A 114 -10.40 11.74 7.65
N TYR A 115 -9.10 11.86 7.87
CA TYR A 115 -8.46 11.46 9.13
C TYR A 115 -8.95 12.30 10.31
N LEU A 116 -9.01 13.62 10.15
CA LEU A 116 -9.48 14.54 11.18
C LEU A 116 -10.95 14.31 11.54
N ARG A 117 -11.77 13.82 10.60
CA ARG A 117 -13.18 13.44 10.84
C ARG A 117 -13.32 12.19 11.68
N VAL A 118 -12.61 11.12 11.33
CA VAL A 118 -12.80 9.81 11.97
C VAL A 118 -11.98 9.67 13.25
N ARG A 119 -10.78 10.28 13.32
CA ARG A 119 -9.80 10.22 14.44
C ARG A 119 -9.41 8.82 14.93
N GLN A 120 -9.89 7.77 14.27
CA GLN A 120 -9.60 6.37 14.59
C GLN A 120 -8.85 5.72 13.44
N VAL A 121 -7.51 5.64 13.58
CA VAL A 121 -6.60 4.97 12.63
C VAL A 121 -7.11 3.59 12.17
N PRO A 122 -7.53 2.66 13.04
CA PRO A 122 -7.94 1.33 12.59
C PRO A 122 -9.22 1.35 11.73
N MET A 123 -10.13 2.29 11.99
CA MET A 123 -11.32 2.46 11.16
C MET A 123 -10.94 3.02 9.80
N ILE A 124 -9.98 3.94 9.75
CA ILE A 124 -9.53 4.57 8.51
C ILE A 124 -8.85 3.57 7.60
N ILE A 125 -7.95 2.74 8.16
CA ILE A 125 -7.26 1.71 7.39
C ILE A 125 -8.26 0.71 6.79
N LYS A 126 -9.34 0.38 7.50
CA LYS A 126 -10.35 -0.57 6.97
C LYS A 126 -11.21 0.03 5.85
N HIS A 127 -11.66 1.27 5.99
CA HIS A 127 -12.63 1.87 5.07
C HIS A 127 -12.00 2.68 3.93
N PHE A 128 -10.87 3.34 4.21
CA PHE A 128 -10.17 4.23 3.28
C PHE A 128 -8.84 3.61 2.80
N TRP A 129 -8.72 2.29 2.80
CA TRP A 129 -7.51 1.61 2.35
C TRP A 129 -7.11 2.03 0.93
N ILE A 130 -8.09 2.20 0.02
CA ILE A 130 -7.86 2.66 -1.36
C ILE A 130 -7.30 4.08 -1.40
N ASP A 131 -7.79 4.98 -0.54
CA ASP A 131 -7.30 6.36 -0.46
C ASP A 131 -5.87 6.42 0.06
N ILE A 132 -5.55 5.60 1.07
CA ILE A 132 -4.19 5.45 1.59
C ILE A 132 -3.28 4.94 0.47
N LEU A 133 -3.71 3.91 -0.26
CA LEU A 133 -2.95 3.27 -1.33
C LEU A 133 -2.76 4.22 -2.53
N ALA A 134 -3.68 5.15 -2.76
CA ALA A 134 -3.57 6.21 -3.76
C ALA A 134 -2.51 7.27 -3.42
N VAL A 135 -2.38 7.62 -2.14
CA VAL A 135 -1.39 8.61 -1.63
C VAL A 135 -0.03 7.98 -1.39
N PHE A 136 0.02 6.67 -1.19
CA PHE A 136 1.21 5.97 -0.71
C PHE A 136 2.40 6.14 -1.68
N PRO A 137 3.55 6.66 -1.21
CA PRO A 137 4.74 6.81 -2.03
C PRO A 137 5.44 5.46 -2.16
N PHE A 138 4.89 4.56 -2.98
CA PHE A 138 5.41 3.21 -3.19
C PHE A 138 6.91 3.16 -3.46
N TYR A 139 7.47 4.17 -4.16
CA TYR A 139 8.91 4.26 -4.39
C TYR A 139 9.72 4.17 -3.09
N LEU A 140 9.27 4.81 -2.01
CA LEU A 140 9.92 4.72 -0.71
C LEU A 140 9.83 3.31 -0.16
N PHE A 141 8.67 2.65 -0.26
CA PHE A 141 8.51 1.28 0.22
C PHE A 141 9.44 0.29 -0.50
N PHE A 142 9.57 0.39 -1.82
CA PHE A 142 10.51 -0.45 -2.57
C PHE A 142 11.95 -0.11 -2.24
N ARG A 143 12.29 1.17 -2.06
CA ARG A 143 13.63 1.58 -1.65
C ARG A 143 14.00 1.07 -0.25
N PHE A 144 13.06 1.12 0.69
CA PHE A 144 13.21 0.49 2.01
C PHE A 144 13.34 -1.03 1.88
N GLY A 145 12.51 -1.66 1.04
CA GLY A 145 12.58 -3.09 0.75
C GLY A 145 13.92 -3.52 0.17
N GLU A 146 14.46 -2.79 -0.81
CA GLU A 146 15.80 -3.02 -1.37
C GLU A 146 16.90 -2.84 -0.33
N THR A 147 16.76 -1.87 0.57
CA THR A 147 17.74 -1.64 1.64
C THR A 147 17.70 -2.79 2.66
N PHE A 148 16.49 -3.25 3.00
CA PHE A 148 16.28 -4.34 3.96
C PHE A 148 16.68 -5.71 3.38
N LEU A 149 16.35 -5.96 2.12
CA LEU A 149 16.70 -7.17 1.38
C LEU A 149 18.18 -7.19 0.96
N GLY A 150 18.76 -6.04 0.64
CA GLY A 150 20.19 -5.91 0.37
C GLY A 150 21.04 -6.16 1.62
N LEU A 151 20.55 -5.74 2.80
CA LEU A 151 21.13 -6.13 4.09
C LEU A 151 20.92 -7.63 4.39
N SER A 152 19.78 -8.22 3.99
CA SER A 152 19.57 -9.66 4.17
C SER A 152 20.38 -10.52 3.18
N GLN A 153 20.70 -10.03 1.98
CA GLN A 153 21.57 -10.73 1.03
C GLN A 153 23.02 -10.80 1.52
N ALA A 154 23.46 -9.85 2.34
CA ALA A 154 24.73 -9.96 3.06
C ALA A 154 24.70 -11.00 4.20
N ALA A 155 23.50 -11.43 4.63
CA ALA A 155 23.30 -12.33 5.77
C ALA A 155 22.72 -13.72 5.40
N VAL A 156 22.14 -13.90 4.22
CA VAL A 156 21.45 -15.14 3.81
C VAL A 156 21.93 -15.54 2.42
N GLY A 157 22.93 -16.44 2.39
CA GLY A 157 23.67 -16.87 1.21
C GLY A 157 22.90 -17.68 0.16
N ASP A 158 21.62 -18.02 0.37
CA ASP A 158 21.00 -19.13 -0.37
C ASP A 158 19.75 -18.80 -1.20
N THR A 159 19.39 -17.52 -1.38
CA THR A 159 18.40 -17.14 -2.42
C THR A 159 19.08 -16.92 -3.78
N GLN A 160 20.06 -17.76 -4.09
CA GLN A 160 20.96 -17.72 -5.25
C GLN A 160 20.51 -18.63 -6.41
N MET A 161 19.24 -18.56 -6.85
CA MET A 161 18.84 -19.29 -8.07
C MET A 161 18.37 -18.39 -9.21
N ILE A 162 17.86 -17.20 -8.92
CA ILE A 162 17.47 -16.19 -9.94
C ILE A 162 18.57 -15.12 -10.12
N VAL A 163 19.52 -15.04 -9.16
CA VAL A 163 20.66 -14.10 -9.18
C VAL A 163 21.96 -14.78 -9.64
N HIS A 164 22.04 -16.11 -9.73
CA HIS A 164 23.28 -16.81 -10.10
C HIS A 164 23.73 -16.52 -11.53
N GLU A 165 22.80 -16.35 -12.48
CA GLU A 165 23.14 -15.94 -13.86
C GLU A 165 23.78 -14.54 -13.89
N SER A 166 23.44 -13.66 -12.93
CA SER A 166 24.08 -12.36 -12.77
C SER A 166 25.37 -12.39 -11.95
N VAL A 167 25.56 -13.37 -11.05
CA VAL A 167 26.76 -13.52 -10.21
C VAL A 167 27.86 -14.30 -10.92
N GLU A 168 27.54 -15.20 -11.87
CA GLU A 168 28.56 -15.80 -12.73
C GLU A 168 29.23 -14.74 -13.60
N ILE A 169 28.44 -13.81 -14.16
CA ILE A 169 28.96 -12.64 -14.89
C ILE A 169 29.76 -11.72 -13.96
N GLU A 170 29.37 -11.58 -12.69
CA GLU A 170 30.08 -10.74 -11.70
C GLU A 170 31.33 -11.42 -11.14
N LYS A 171 31.36 -12.76 -11.02
CA LYS A 171 32.55 -13.55 -10.66
C LYS A 171 33.56 -13.56 -11.81
N GLU A 172 33.11 -13.64 -13.06
CA GLU A 172 33.98 -13.46 -14.21
C GLU A 172 34.52 -12.03 -14.26
N ALA A 173 33.68 -11.01 -14.10
CA ALA A 173 34.13 -9.62 -14.05
C ALA A 173 35.07 -9.33 -12.88
N ALA A 174 34.84 -9.93 -11.70
CA ALA A 174 35.70 -9.78 -10.53
C ALA A 174 37.03 -10.54 -10.68
N ARG A 175 37.02 -11.74 -11.29
CA ARG A 175 38.26 -12.44 -11.67
C ARG A 175 39.05 -11.62 -12.67
N ILE A 176 38.41 -11.09 -13.70
CA ILE A 176 39.04 -10.23 -14.70
C ILE A 176 39.61 -8.97 -14.02
N ALA A 177 38.87 -8.31 -13.14
CA ALA A 177 39.35 -7.14 -12.41
C ALA A 177 40.52 -7.47 -11.48
N GLN A 178 40.47 -8.60 -10.77
CA GLN A 178 41.52 -9.03 -9.84
C GLN A 178 42.78 -9.51 -10.58
N GLU A 179 42.63 -10.18 -11.72
CA GLU A 179 43.73 -10.54 -12.62
C GLU A 179 44.33 -9.30 -13.26
N THR A 180 43.52 -8.30 -13.61
CA THR A 180 44.00 -7.01 -14.14
C THR A 180 44.74 -6.21 -13.06
N GLU A 181 44.30 -6.26 -11.80
CA GLU A 181 44.99 -5.61 -10.69
C GLU A 181 46.31 -6.31 -10.35
N LYS A 182 46.33 -7.65 -10.34
CA LYS A 182 47.55 -8.44 -10.14
C LYS A 182 48.54 -8.25 -11.30
N ALA A 183 48.06 -8.20 -12.55
CA ALA A 183 48.86 -7.87 -13.72
C ALA A 183 49.39 -6.44 -13.63
N GLY A 184 48.57 -5.47 -13.22
CA GLY A 184 48.97 -4.08 -13.02
C GLY A 184 50.04 -3.92 -11.94
N ARG A 185 49.93 -4.66 -10.82
CA ARG A 185 50.96 -4.69 -9.77
C ARG A 185 52.25 -5.38 -10.23
N ALA A 186 52.15 -6.50 -10.94
CA ALA A 186 53.30 -7.19 -11.52
C ALA A 186 54.04 -6.32 -12.56
N ILE A 187 53.32 -5.55 -13.38
CA ILE A 187 53.91 -4.59 -14.34
C ILE A 187 54.58 -3.41 -13.62
N LYS A 188 54.01 -2.98 -12.48
CA LYS A 188 54.57 -1.90 -11.66
C LYS A 188 55.83 -2.34 -10.90
N GLU A 189 55.91 -3.60 -10.50
CA GLU A 189 57.10 -4.22 -9.90
C GLU A 189 58.16 -4.60 -10.95
N ALA A 190 57.76 -5.01 -12.15
CA ALA A 190 58.64 -5.32 -13.29
C ALA A 190 59.12 -4.07 -14.05
N GLY A 191 59.30 -2.96 -13.33
CA GLY A 191 59.75 -1.69 -13.89
C GLY A 191 61.11 -1.81 -14.58
N LYS A 192 61.11 -2.01 -15.92
CA LYS A 192 62.08 -1.49 -16.90
C LYS A 192 61.91 -1.98 -18.36
N THR A 193 60.82 -2.64 -18.73
CA THR A 193 60.55 -2.98 -20.14
C THR A 193 59.36 -2.17 -20.66
N SER A 194 59.67 -1.05 -21.34
CA SER A 194 58.71 -0.07 -21.86
C SER A 194 57.64 -0.64 -22.81
N ARG A 195 57.82 -1.88 -23.32
CA ARG A 195 56.81 -2.59 -24.12
C ARG A 195 55.67 -3.17 -23.29
N LEU A 196 55.96 -3.75 -22.11
CA LEU A 196 54.93 -4.39 -21.28
C LEU A 196 54.02 -3.38 -20.59
N ILE A 197 54.54 -2.18 -20.29
CA ILE A 197 53.75 -1.07 -19.73
C ILE A 197 52.68 -0.62 -20.74
N ARG A 198 53.03 -0.58 -22.04
CA ARG A 198 52.11 -0.15 -23.10
C ARG A 198 51.01 -1.17 -23.38
N GLU A 199 51.31 -2.46 -23.30
CA GLU A 199 50.31 -3.52 -23.44
C GLU A 199 49.37 -3.61 -22.22
N GLY A 200 49.89 -3.43 -21.00
CA GLY A 200 49.07 -3.41 -19.79
C GLY A 200 48.09 -2.22 -19.74
N GLU A 201 48.48 -1.07 -20.28
CA GLU A 201 47.62 0.12 -20.33
C GLU A 201 46.47 -0.03 -21.33
N GLU A 202 46.71 -0.71 -22.47
CA GLU A 202 45.68 -1.04 -23.46
C GLU A 202 44.64 -2.02 -22.87
N ILE A 203 45.08 -3.07 -22.18
CA ILE A 203 44.19 -4.06 -21.53
C ILE A 203 43.36 -3.40 -20.42
N SER A 204 43.97 -2.53 -19.61
CA SER A 204 43.26 -1.73 -18.60
C SER A 204 42.18 -0.84 -19.23
N LYS A 205 42.47 -0.19 -20.37
CA LYS A 205 41.51 0.66 -21.07
C LYS A 205 40.36 -0.14 -21.68
N VAL A 206 40.61 -1.35 -22.20
CA VAL A 206 39.56 -2.23 -22.73
C VAL A 206 38.68 -2.76 -21.60
N ALA A 207 39.26 -3.25 -20.50
CA ALA A 207 38.53 -3.71 -19.33
C ALA A 207 37.69 -2.58 -18.68
N ALA A 208 38.22 -1.36 -18.63
CA ALA A 208 37.48 -0.19 -18.17
C ALA A 208 36.31 0.20 -19.10
N ARG A 209 36.42 -0.05 -20.41
CA ARG A 209 35.33 0.17 -21.37
C ARG A 209 34.23 -0.89 -21.21
N GLU A 210 34.59 -2.15 -21.00
CA GLU A 210 33.62 -3.23 -20.73
C GLU A 210 32.91 -3.06 -19.37
N ALA A 211 33.64 -2.70 -18.31
CA ALA A 211 33.06 -2.43 -17.00
C ALA A 211 32.05 -1.27 -17.04
N ARG A 212 32.31 -0.22 -17.84
CA ARG A 212 31.35 0.86 -18.09
C ARG A 212 30.14 0.40 -18.91
N GLY A 213 30.33 -0.51 -19.87
CA GLY A 213 29.23 -1.12 -20.62
C GLY A 213 28.26 -1.92 -19.73
N LEU A 214 28.79 -2.71 -18.80
CA LEU A 214 28.02 -3.48 -17.82
C LEU A 214 27.28 -2.61 -16.80
N GLN A 215 27.90 -1.52 -16.32
CA GLN A 215 27.21 -0.53 -15.49
C GLN A 215 26.10 0.22 -16.26
N GLY A 216 26.33 0.50 -17.55
CA GLY A 216 25.31 1.04 -18.45
C GLY A 216 24.12 0.10 -18.62
N LEU A 217 24.35 -1.21 -18.73
CA LEU A 217 23.30 -2.23 -18.79
C LEU A 217 22.44 -2.30 -17.51
N ARG A 218 23.04 -2.15 -16.33
CA ARG A 218 22.30 -2.01 -15.05
C ARG A 218 21.46 -0.72 -15.03
N ALA A 219 21.99 0.41 -15.49
CA ALA A 219 21.27 1.68 -15.55
C ALA A 219 20.11 1.68 -16.56
N VAL A 220 20.28 1.02 -17.72
CA VAL A 220 19.25 0.89 -18.77
C VAL A 220 18.11 -0.03 -18.33
N ARG A 221 18.40 -1.11 -17.59
CA ARG A 221 17.33 -1.97 -17.02
C ARG A 221 16.56 -1.26 -15.92
N MET A 222 17.24 -0.55 -15.02
CA MET A 222 16.57 0.23 -13.97
C MET A 222 15.66 1.32 -14.52
N THR A 223 16.04 2.00 -15.61
CA THR A 223 15.20 3.04 -16.23
C THR A 223 13.94 2.50 -16.92
N ARG A 224 13.95 1.25 -17.41
CA ARG A 224 12.72 0.60 -17.93
C ARG A 224 11.81 0.13 -16.80
N PHE A 225 12.39 -0.48 -15.75
CA PHE A 225 11.63 -0.90 -14.57
C PHE A 225 11.00 0.27 -13.83
N ALA A 226 11.75 1.35 -13.60
CA ALA A 226 11.22 2.56 -12.96
C ALA A 226 10.01 3.13 -13.72
N ARG A 227 10.02 3.11 -15.06
CA ARG A 227 8.89 3.56 -15.88
C ARG A 227 7.65 2.67 -15.76
N MET A 228 7.81 1.34 -15.85
CA MET A 228 6.67 0.44 -15.64
C MET A 228 6.13 0.52 -14.22
N PHE A 229 7.03 0.74 -13.26
CA PHE A 229 6.67 0.88 -11.87
C PHE A 229 5.85 2.16 -11.61
N ARG A 230 6.21 3.29 -12.22
CA ARG A 230 5.40 4.53 -12.17
C ARG A 230 3.96 4.30 -12.60
N LEU A 231 3.71 3.47 -13.63
CA LEU A 231 2.35 3.11 -14.05
C LEU A 231 1.63 2.29 -12.98
N ALA A 232 2.28 1.26 -12.44
CA ALA A 232 1.72 0.42 -11.39
C ALA A 232 1.35 1.22 -10.14
N GLN A 233 2.13 2.25 -9.78
CA GLN A 233 1.85 3.15 -8.67
C GLN A 233 0.59 3.99 -8.86
N ARG A 234 0.14 4.21 -10.09
CA ARG A 234 -1.03 5.05 -10.39
C ARG A 234 -2.33 4.25 -10.50
N ILE A 235 -2.27 2.95 -10.73
CA ILE A 235 -3.44 2.04 -10.78
C ILE A 235 -4.37 2.19 -9.56
N PRO A 236 -3.85 2.25 -8.32
CA PRO A 236 -4.68 2.47 -7.13
C PRO A 236 -5.55 3.71 -7.18
N ARG A 237 -4.99 4.80 -7.71
CA ARG A 237 -5.67 6.10 -7.82
C ARG A 237 -6.82 6.03 -8.82
N LEU A 238 -6.70 5.21 -9.85
CA LEU A 238 -7.78 4.94 -10.81
C LEU A 238 -8.91 4.11 -10.18
N ILE A 239 -8.56 3.09 -9.39
CA ILE A 239 -9.53 2.26 -8.67
C ILE A 239 -10.42 3.13 -7.75
N LYS A 240 -9.82 4.16 -7.11
CA LYS A 240 -10.58 5.17 -6.34
C LYS A 240 -11.65 5.87 -7.19
N GLY A 241 -11.33 6.23 -8.42
CA GLY A 241 -12.27 6.88 -9.34
C GLY A 241 -13.47 6.01 -9.67
N PHE A 242 -13.25 4.73 -9.94
CA PHE A 242 -14.34 3.79 -10.21
C PHE A 242 -15.35 3.76 -9.05
N HIS A 243 -14.88 3.76 -7.81
CA HIS A 243 -15.75 3.75 -6.64
C HIS A 243 -16.58 5.05 -6.49
N TYR A 244 -16.03 6.18 -6.95
CA TYR A 244 -16.76 7.46 -6.98
C TYR A 244 -17.88 7.47 -8.03
N PHE A 245 -17.64 6.88 -9.21
CA PHE A 245 -18.63 6.83 -10.29
C PHE A 245 -19.69 5.73 -10.11
N GLU A 246 -19.36 4.64 -9.42
CA GLU A 246 -20.27 3.51 -9.20
C GLU A 246 -21.37 3.82 -8.17
N LYS A 247 -21.09 4.74 -7.24
CA LYS A 247 -22.07 5.28 -6.28
C LYS A 247 -21.87 6.79 -6.16
N PRO A 248 -22.41 7.60 -7.09
CA PRO A 248 -22.56 9.02 -6.80
C PRO A 248 -23.29 9.11 -5.46
N ASN A 249 -22.75 9.88 -4.53
CA ASN A 249 -23.19 9.95 -3.14
C ASN A 249 -24.64 10.51 -3.06
N LEU A 250 -25.62 9.69 -3.43
CA LEU A 250 -27.06 9.95 -3.43
C LEU A 250 -27.64 9.85 -2.00
N GLN A 251 -26.79 9.67 -0.98
CA GLN A 251 -27.23 9.68 0.40
C GLN A 251 -27.70 11.08 0.83
N ALA A 252 -27.17 12.16 0.25
CA ALA A 252 -27.65 13.52 0.48
C ALA A 252 -29.08 13.76 -0.04
N THR A 253 -29.52 13.04 -1.09
CA THR A 253 -30.87 13.22 -1.66
C THR A 253 -31.93 12.32 -1.02
N ASN A 254 -31.54 11.19 -0.40
CA ASN A 254 -32.48 10.25 0.23
C ASN A 254 -32.62 10.39 1.77
N MET A 255 -31.81 11.22 2.44
CA MET A 255 -32.00 11.52 3.86
C MET A 255 -33.06 12.59 4.13
N VAL A 256 -33.32 13.50 3.17
CA VAL A 256 -34.32 14.56 3.31
C VAL A 256 -35.73 14.00 3.56
N PRO A 257 -36.23 12.95 2.85
CA PRO A 257 -37.59 12.45 3.09
C PRO A 257 -37.76 11.68 4.41
N ALA A 258 -36.70 11.04 4.93
CA ALA A 258 -36.78 10.18 6.11
C ALA A 258 -36.85 10.99 7.42
N VAL A 259 -36.03 12.04 7.53
CA VAL A 259 -36.06 12.95 8.68
C VAL A 259 -37.35 13.79 8.68
N PHE A 260 -37.81 14.22 7.51
CA PHE A 260 -39.07 14.98 7.37
C PHE A 260 -40.31 14.13 7.72
N LYS A 261 -40.33 12.84 7.36
CA LYS A 261 -41.40 11.92 7.78
C LYS A 261 -41.46 11.73 9.30
N HIS A 262 -40.32 11.76 9.99
CA HIS A 262 -40.28 11.63 11.43
C HIS A 262 -40.82 12.88 12.15
N TYR A 263 -40.53 14.08 11.63
CA TYR A 263 -41.05 15.35 12.17
C TYR A 263 -42.57 15.52 11.96
N ILE A 264 -43.08 15.24 10.75
CA ILE A 264 -44.53 15.35 10.48
C ILE A 264 -45.35 14.37 11.34
N LYS A 265 -44.81 13.19 11.65
CA LYS A 265 -45.49 12.20 12.49
C LYS A 265 -45.56 12.61 13.97
N LYS A 266 -44.68 13.51 14.42
CA LYS A 266 -44.63 14.01 15.80
C LYS A 266 -45.62 15.17 16.04
N GLU A 267 -45.89 15.99 15.02
CA GLU A 267 -46.92 17.03 15.10
C GLU A 267 -48.35 16.47 15.08
N LYS A 268 -48.64 15.42 14.32
CA LYS A 268 -49.98 14.80 14.29
C LYS A 268 -50.39 14.06 15.58
N LYS A 269 -49.52 14.02 16.59
CA LYS A 269 -49.76 13.39 17.90
C LYS A 269 -49.95 14.41 19.03
N LYS A 270 -49.90 15.71 18.74
CA LYS A 270 -50.37 16.77 19.62
C LYS A 270 -51.75 17.24 19.14
#